data_AF-A0A1J4WE11-F1
#
_entry.id   AF-A0A1J4WE11-F1
#
_cell.length_a   1.000
_cell.length_b   1.000
_cell.length_c   1.000
_cell.angle_alpha   90.00
_cell.angle_beta   90.00
_cell.angle_gamma   90.00
#
_symmetry.space_group_name_H-M   'P 1'
#
loop_
_entity.id
_entity.type
_entity.pdbx_description
1 polymer ?
#
loop_
_entity_poly.entity_id
_entity_poly.type
_entity_poly.pdbx_seq_one_letter_code
_entity_poly.pdbx_strand_id
1 'polypeptide(L)'
;MAKFIFVAGGVMSGIGKGVATAAIGRILKSKGFKVTAIKIDPYINVDAGTMNPIEHGEVFVTKDGVECDQDLGNYERFLDEDLTTENYLTTGRVYQAVINRERNLEYGGRCVEVVPDIPNEVIFRIKKAAKKTKSDFVLIEIGGTVGEYQNMLFLEAARLMRLQYPKNVVFVLVSYLPIPEMIGEMKTKPTQNAVRLLNEAGIQSDIILGRARLPLDEPRKRKISIFCNVLKENIISAPDVQSIYEIPINFEKEDLGNKILKKLGLRPKKSNLKDWEGLVNIIKNLEKKSVRPVRIGIVGKYFETGEFTLMDSYISVLEAIKHASFFYKRKPEIHWLSAEKYEENPRSLKELKNFDGIIVPGGFGKRGIEGKIKAIEFCRKQKIPYLGLCLGMQLAVVEFARNISGLKGANSTEFSESTKYPVIDTMSEQKALLREKRYGGTMRLGEYRCQLKDSTISFRAYGNKYIRERHRHRYELNNKFRKILEKKGLKISGINPERDLVEIIELPKEIHPFFVATQFHPEFKSRPLNPHPLFREFIKSCLANKKQI
;
A
#
# COMPACT_ATOMS: atom_id res chain seq x y z
N MET A 1 17.18 17.51 -17.82
CA MET A 1 16.39 17.98 -16.67
C MET A 1 15.12 17.14 -16.58
N ALA A 2 14.69 16.75 -15.37
CA ALA A 2 13.45 16.00 -15.17
C ALA A 2 12.22 16.79 -15.66
N LYS A 3 11.16 16.06 -15.99
CA LYS A 3 9.81 16.58 -16.27
C LYS A 3 8.90 16.32 -15.07
N PHE A 4 7.98 17.22 -14.79
CA PHE A 4 7.10 17.18 -13.62
C PHE A 4 5.65 17.11 -14.09
N ILE A 5 4.88 16.18 -13.55
CA ILE A 5 3.46 16.03 -13.86
C ILE A 5 2.70 16.13 -12.54
N PHE A 6 1.98 17.23 -12.35
CA PHE A 6 1.14 17.42 -11.18
C PHE A 6 -0.24 16.83 -11.45
N VAL A 7 -0.73 16.01 -10.54
CA VAL A 7 -2.04 15.37 -10.58
C VAL A 7 -2.86 15.91 -9.42
N ALA A 8 -3.92 16.65 -9.73
CA ALA A 8 -4.87 17.21 -8.77
C ALA A 8 -6.25 16.56 -8.95
N GLY A 9 -7.08 16.60 -7.90
CA GLY A 9 -8.45 16.08 -7.94
C GLY A 9 -9.48 17.17 -7.73
N GLY A 10 -10.59 17.09 -8.46
CA GLY A 10 -11.73 17.99 -8.29
C GLY A 10 -13.01 17.25 -7.93
N VAL A 11 -14.03 18.02 -7.56
CA VAL A 11 -15.39 17.55 -7.22
C VAL A 11 -15.48 16.83 -5.88
N MET A 12 -14.73 15.74 -5.67
CA MET A 12 -14.75 14.98 -4.41
C MET A 12 -13.43 14.26 -4.15
N SER A 13 -13.21 13.87 -2.89
CA SER A 13 -12.12 12.96 -2.49
C SER A 13 -12.41 11.52 -2.94
N GLY A 14 -11.40 10.64 -2.90
CA GLY A 14 -11.60 9.22 -3.24
C GLY A 14 -11.85 8.90 -4.73
N ILE A 15 -11.77 9.86 -5.65
CA ILE A 15 -12.04 9.65 -7.10
C ILE A 15 -11.01 8.78 -7.84
N GLY A 16 -9.99 8.25 -7.16
CA GLY A 16 -8.95 7.41 -7.77
C GLY A 16 -7.73 8.18 -8.30
N LYS A 17 -7.36 9.31 -7.68
CA LYS A 17 -6.14 10.08 -8.03
C LYS A 17 -4.88 9.22 -8.00
N GLY A 18 -4.63 8.48 -6.91
CA GLY A 18 -3.43 7.67 -6.76
C GLY A 18 -3.28 6.59 -7.82
N VAL A 19 -4.38 5.91 -8.15
CA VAL A 19 -4.36 4.91 -9.22
C VAL A 19 -4.17 5.55 -10.60
N ALA A 20 -4.76 6.72 -10.87
CA ALA A 20 -4.53 7.46 -12.11
C ALA A 20 -3.05 7.90 -12.25
N THR A 21 -2.45 8.42 -11.17
CA THR A 21 -1.03 8.77 -11.10
C THR A 21 -0.16 7.54 -11.35
N ALA A 22 -0.44 6.43 -10.67
CA ALA A 22 0.26 5.16 -10.85
C ALA A 22 0.19 4.65 -12.30
N ALA A 23 -0.99 4.76 -12.92
CA ALA A 23 -1.23 4.36 -14.30
C ALA A 23 -0.45 5.22 -15.31
N ILE A 24 -0.44 6.55 -15.15
CA ILE A 24 0.40 7.44 -15.94
C ILE A 24 1.87 7.04 -15.82
N GLY A 25 2.32 6.69 -14.61
CA GLY A 25 3.68 6.23 -14.37
C GLY A 25 4.03 4.94 -15.11
N ARG A 26 3.13 3.95 -15.08
CA ARG A 26 3.30 2.71 -15.83
C ARG A 26 3.37 2.94 -17.34
N ILE A 27 2.53 3.84 -17.87
CA ILE A 27 2.55 4.24 -19.28
C ILE A 27 3.88 4.90 -19.65
N LEU A 28 4.38 5.81 -18.83
CA LEU A 28 5.67 6.48 -19.12
C LEU A 28 6.86 5.50 -19.01
N LYS A 29 6.83 4.55 -18.07
CA LYS A 29 7.82 3.45 -18.01
C LYS A 29 7.77 2.59 -19.28
N SER A 30 6.59 2.25 -19.78
CA SER A 30 6.44 1.49 -21.03
C SER A 30 6.95 2.25 -22.26
N LYS A 31 6.98 3.59 -22.18
CA LYS A 31 7.58 4.48 -23.18
C LYS A 31 9.12 4.61 -23.09
N GLY A 32 9.76 3.88 -22.16
CA GLY A 32 11.20 3.79 -21.99
C GLY A 32 11.82 4.87 -21.09
N PHE A 33 11.01 5.52 -20.24
CA PHE A 33 11.48 6.56 -19.33
C PHE A 33 11.61 6.06 -17.89
N LYS A 34 12.55 6.65 -17.14
CA LYS A 34 12.64 6.46 -15.69
C LYS A 34 11.64 7.35 -14.98
N VAL A 35 10.77 6.76 -14.17
CA VAL A 35 9.68 7.47 -13.50
C VAL A 35 9.78 7.28 -12.00
N THR A 36 9.51 8.33 -11.24
CA THR A 36 9.23 8.26 -9.81
C THR A 36 7.94 9.01 -9.51
N ALA A 37 7.35 8.77 -8.35
CA ALA A 37 6.11 9.41 -7.92
C ALA A 37 6.27 9.98 -6.50
N ILE A 38 5.57 11.07 -6.24
CA ILE A 38 5.52 11.76 -4.95
C ILE A 38 4.05 11.89 -4.56
N LYS A 39 3.72 11.48 -3.33
CA LYS A 39 2.45 11.83 -2.70
C LYS A 39 2.66 13.04 -1.81
N ILE A 40 1.81 14.04 -1.99
CA ILE A 40 1.67 15.16 -1.08
C ILE A 40 0.35 15.00 -0.34
N ASP A 41 0.42 14.83 0.98
CA ASP A 41 -0.76 14.79 1.83
C ASP A 41 -0.96 16.09 2.61
N PRO A 42 -2.16 16.69 2.54
CA PRO A 42 -2.37 18.01 3.11
C PRO A 42 -2.58 18.03 4.63
N TYR A 43 -2.55 16.88 5.30
CA TYR A 43 -2.71 16.81 6.75
C TYR A 43 -1.43 17.18 7.53
N ILE A 44 -1.61 17.51 8.80
CA ILE A 44 -0.58 18.05 9.70
C ILE A 44 0.31 16.95 10.29
N ASN A 45 -0.10 15.68 10.29
CA ASN A 45 0.75 14.59 10.75
C ASN A 45 2.07 14.58 9.96
N VAL A 46 3.21 14.40 10.64
CA VAL A 46 4.54 14.35 10.00
C VAL A 46 4.70 13.10 9.13
N ASP A 47 4.05 12.01 9.54
CA ASP A 47 3.95 10.73 8.87
C ASP A 47 2.59 10.09 9.15
N ALA A 48 2.30 8.94 8.51
CA ALA A 48 1.05 8.23 8.73
C ALA A 48 1.06 7.34 10.01
N GLY A 49 2.17 7.26 10.74
CA GLY A 49 2.39 6.28 11.80
C GLY A 49 1.50 6.47 13.02
N THR A 50 1.09 7.72 13.30
CA THR A 50 0.23 8.09 14.42
C THR A 50 -1.26 8.08 14.09
N MET A 51 -1.62 7.80 12.83
CA MET A 51 -3.01 7.83 12.37
C MET A 51 -3.71 6.51 12.65
N ASN A 52 -5.00 6.58 12.92
CA ASN A 52 -5.83 5.39 13.10
C ASN A 52 -6.07 4.73 11.72
N PRO A 53 -5.67 3.45 11.51
CA PRO A 53 -5.87 2.79 10.22
C PRO A 53 -7.34 2.59 9.80
N ILE A 54 -8.27 2.72 10.76
CA ILE A 54 -9.71 2.71 10.51
C ILE A 54 -10.15 3.99 9.77
N GLU A 55 -9.56 5.13 10.09
CA GLU A 55 -9.98 6.42 9.55
C GLU A 55 -9.27 6.74 8.23
N HIS A 56 -8.04 6.24 8.08
CA HIS A 56 -7.14 6.66 7.00
C HIS A 56 -6.58 5.51 6.14
N GLY A 57 -7.04 4.27 6.36
CA GLY A 57 -6.60 3.11 5.61
C GLY A 57 -5.25 2.55 6.08
N GLU A 58 -4.66 1.67 5.26
CA GLU A 58 -3.38 1.03 5.57
C GLU A 58 -2.24 2.05 5.68
N VAL A 59 -1.43 1.94 6.73
CA VAL A 59 -0.13 2.62 6.80
C VAL A 59 0.89 1.79 6.01
N PHE A 60 1.29 2.28 4.85
CA PHE A 60 2.33 1.67 4.04
C PHE A 60 3.71 1.99 4.60
N VAL A 61 4.66 1.06 4.49
CA VAL A 61 6.04 1.28 4.94
C VAL A 61 7.00 1.11 3.78
N THR A 62 7.82 2.14 3.57
CA THR A 62 8.88 2.19 2.54
C THR A 62 10.13 1.46 3.01
N LYS A 63 11.06 1.17 2.09
CA LYS A 63 12.29 0.43 2.43
C LYS A 63 13.18 1.15 3.45
N ASP A 64 13.16 2.47 3.49
CA ASP A 64 13.92 3.30 4.43
C ASP A 64 13.12 3.64 5.71
N GLY A 65 11.96 3.02 5.88
CA GLY A 65 11.24 3.02 7.15
C GLY A 65 10.30 4.20 7.37
N VAL A 66 9.97 4.97 6.33
CA VAL A 66 8.91 5.97 6.43
C VAL A 66 7.55 5.28 6.37
N GLU A 67 6.74 5.57 7.38
CA GLU A 67 5.31 5.28 7.45
C GLU A 67 4.56 6.32 6.62
N CYS A 68 3.82 5.87 5.61
CA CYS A 68 3.18 6.75 4.64
C CYS A 68 1.78 6.27 4.25
N ASP A 69 1.06 7.13 3.54
CA ASP A 69 -0.22 6.82 2.93
C ASP A 69 -0.16 5.61 1.98
N GLN A 70 -1.28 4.89 1.87
CA GLN A 70 -1.44 3.70 1.04
C GLN A 70 -1.19 3.94 -0.46
N ASP A 71 -1.33 5.18 -0.95
CA ASP A 71 -1.07 5.52 -2.35
C ASP A 71 0.38 5.26 -2.78
N LEU A 72 1.34 5.37 -1.85
CA LEU A 72 2.73 4.98 -2.15
C LEU A 72 2.83 3.49 -2.52
N GLY A 73 2.02 2.64 -1.89
CA GLY A 73 1.92 1.23 -2.26
C GLY A 73 1.40 1.04 -3.68
N ASN A 74 0.43 1.85 -4.12
CA ASN A 74 -0.06 1.84 -5.50
C ASN A 74 1.03 2.25 -6.49
N TYR A 75 1.81 3.28 -6.17
CA TYR A 75 2.91 3.71 -7.02
C TYR A 75 3.97 2.62 -7.14
N GLU A 76 4.40 2.02 -6.02
CA GLU A 76 5.38 0.92 -6.04
C GLU A 76 4.86 -0.27 -6.86
N ARG A 77 3.59 -0.64 -6.71
CA ARG A 77 2.95 -1.74 -7.46
C ARG A 77 2.95 -1.50 -8.98
N PHE A 78 2.68 -0.28 -9.44
CA PHE A 78 2.60 0.02 -10.88
C PHE A 78 3.95 0.35 -11.49
N LEU A 79 4.82 1.01 -10.73
CA LEU A 79 6.16 1.38 -11.18
C LEU A 79 7.12 0.18 -11.10
N ASP A 80 6.87 -0.80 -10.24
CA ASP A 80 7.84 -1.88 -9.94
C ASP A 80 9.18 -1.30 -9.47
N GLU A 81 9.12 -0.37 -8.52
CA GLU A 81 10.27 0.32 -7.93
C GLU A 81 10.01 0.52 -6.43
N ASP A 82 11.07 0.58 -5.62
CA ASP A 82 10.96 0.95 -4.21
C ASP A 82 11.06 2.46 -4.05
N LEU A 83 10.05 3.07 -3.44
CA LEU A 83 10.03 4.47 -3.06
C LEU A 83 10.65 4.66 -1.68
N THR A 84 10.96 5.91 -1.36
CA THR A 84 11.67 6.29 -0.12
C THR A 84 11.03 7.49 0.54
N THR A 85 11.59 7.91 1.67
CA THR A 85 11.29 9.18 2.35
C THR A 85 11.11 10.39 1.42
N GLU A 86 11.88 10.50 0.34
CA GLU A 86 11.79 11.67 -0.56
C GLU A 86 10.50 11.70 -1.38
N ASN A 87 9.79 10.57 -1.47
CA ASN A 87 8.58 10.39 -2.24
C ASN A 87 7.31 10.72 -1.46
N TYR A 88 7.46 11.19 -0.22
CA TYR A 88 6.35 11.40 0.68
C TYR A 88 6.47 12.73 1.42
N LEU A 89 5.49 13.59 1.21
CA LEU A 89 5.41 14.92 1.79
C LEU A 89 4.09 15.07 2.54
N THR A 90 4.14 15.72 3.68
CA THR A 90 2.96 16.15 4.42
C THR A 90 3.09 17.63 4.79
N THR A 91 1.97 18.30 5.08
CA THR A 91 1.99 19.66 5.62
C THR A 91 2.87 19.72 6.88
N GLY A 92 2.69 18.77 7.81
CA GLY A 92 3.49 18.68 9.03
C GLY A 92 5.00 18.64 8.78
N ARG A 93 5.42 17.80 7.84
CA ARG A 93 6.84 17.61 7.51
C ARG A 93 7.47 18.85 6.87
N VAL A 94 6.71 19.55 6.04
CA VAL A 94 7.15 20.79 5.38
C VAL A 94 7.28 21.91 6.40
N TYR A 95 6.23 22.14 7.19
CA TYR A 95 6.24 23.17 8.23
C TYR A 95 7.34 22.92 9.27
N GLN A 96 7.47 21.69 9.76
CA GLN A 96 8.51 21.33 10.71
C GLN A 96 9.91 21.63 10.16
N ALA A 97 10.16 21.36 8.88
CA ALA A 97 11.46 21.66 8.27
C ALA A 97 11.74 23.16 8.21
N VAL A 98 10.76 23.97 7.78
CA VAL A 98 10.91 25.43 7.69
C VAL A 98 11.10 26.05 9.07
N ILE A 99 10.29 25.66 10.06
CA ILE A 99 10.40 26.15 11.45
C ILE A 99 11.76 25.77 12.05
N ASN A 100 12.23 24.55 11.84
CA ASN A 100 13.53 24.13 12.38
C ASN A 100 14.69 24.95 11.77
N ARG A 101 14.67 25.20 10.46
CA ARG A 101 15.69 26.06 9.80
C ARG A 101 15.64 27.49 10.32
N GLU A 102 14.46 28.01 10.56
CA GLU A 102 14.26 29.34 11.16
C GLU A 102 14.84 29.43 12.57
N ARG A 103 14.54 28.46 13.44
CA ARG A 103 15.14 28.39 14.78
C ARG A 103 16.66 28.24 14.77
N ASN A 104 17.22 27.64 13.73
CA ASN A 104 18.66 27.47 13.52
C ASN A 104 19.33 28.68 12.84
N LEU A 105 18.63 29.81 12.66
CA LEU A 105 19.12 31.02 11.97
C LEU A 105 19.57 30.79 10.51
N GLU A 106 19.10 29.72 9.85
CA GLU A 106 19.48 29.39 8.46
C GLU A 106 18.92 30.38 7.43
N TYR A 107 17.95 31.21 7.82
CA TYR A 107 17.42 32.30 6.98
C TYR A 107 18.12 33.64 7.23
N GLY A 108 19.17 33.71 8.05
CA GLY A 108 19.94 34.94 8.28
C GLY A 108 19.16 36.05 9.00
N GLY A 109 18.20 35.67 9.84
CA GLY A 109 17.42 36.62 10.65
C GLY A 109 16.30 37.37 9.92
N ARG A 110 16.07 37.12 8.63
CA ARG A 110 14.90 37.70 7.93
C ARG A 110 13.59 37.08 8.42
N CYS A 111 12.49 37.79 8.23
CA CYS A 111 11.15 37.23 8.40
C CYS A 111 10.94 36.03 7.46
N VAL A 112 10.49 34.91 8.02
CA VAL A 112 10.14 33.69 7.29
C VAL A 112 8.63 33.67 7.09
N GLU A 113 8.18 33.55 5.85
CA GLU A 113 6.77 33.72 5.48
C GLU A 113 6.17 32.43 4.92
N VAL A 114 4.85 32.29 4.99
CA VAL A 114 4.16 31.14 4.39
C VAL A 114 4.41 31.10 2.88
N VAL A 115 4.30 32.23 2.20
CA VAL A 115 4.70 32.38 0.79
C VAL A 115 5.85 33.39 0.75
N PRO A 116 7.03 33.05 0.21
CA PRO A 116 7.30 31.86 -0.61
C PRO A 116 7.94 30.68 0.14
N ASP A 117 8.25 30.77 1.44
CA ASP A 117 9.15 29.80 2.09
C ASP A 117 8.56 28.38 2.19
N ILE A 118 7.26 28.24 2.45
CA ILE A 118 6.60 26.92 2.48
C ILE A 118 6.53 26.29 1.07
N PRO A 119 6.04 26.98 0.02
CA PRO A 119 6.13 26.48 -1.35
C PRO A 119 7.58 26.16 -1.78
N ASN A 120 8.56 26.97 -1.41
CA ASN A 120 9.96 26.73 -1.74
C ASN A 120 10.49 25.43 -1.12
N GLU A 121 10.10 25.09 0.11
CA GLU A 121 10.45 23.80 0.72
C GLU A 121 9.79 22.62 -0.03
N VAL A 122 8.55 22.75 -0.48
CA VAL A 122 7.88 21.74 -1.32
C VAL A 122 8.65 21.55 -2.63
N ILE A 123 8.97 22.64 -3.32
CA ILE A 123 9.73 22.62 -4.59
C ILE A 123 11.11 22.00 -4.39
N PHE A 124 11.79 22.34 -3.30
CA PHE A 124 13.09 21.77 -2.94
C PHE A 124 13.00 20.24 -2.82
N ARG A 125 12.01 19.72 -2.09
CA ARG A 125 11.78 18.27 -1.93
C ARG A 125 11.47 17.57 -3.24
N ILE A 126 10.61 18.15 -4.09
CA ILE A 126 10.30 17.60 -5.42
C ILE A 126 11.58 17.48 -6.26
N LYS A 127 12.40 18.54 -6.30
CA LYS A 127 13.68 18.54 -7.03
C LYS A 127 14.69 17.55 -6.43
N LYS A 128 14.74 17.43 -5.10
CA LYS A 128 15.61 16.49 -4.39
C LYS A 128 15.25 15.03 -4.73
N ALA A 129 13.97 14.68 -4.72
CA ALA A 129 13.49 13.37 -5.14
C ALA A 129 13.94 13.05 -6.58
N ALA A 130 13.70 13.97 -7.52
CA ALA A 130 14.12 13.84 -8.91
C ALA A 130 15.62 13.55 -9.07
N LYS A 131 16.45 14.27 -8.32
CA LYS A 131 17.92 14.13 -8.35
C LYS A 131 18.36 12.78 -7.77
N LYS A 132 17.79 12.37 -6.63
CA LYS A 132 18.16 11.12 -5.94
C LYS A 132 17.81 9.89 -6.78
N THR A 133 16.64 9.89 -7.42
CA THR A 133 16.16 8.76 -8.23
C THR A 133 16.69 8.78 -9.67
N LYS A 134 17.31 9.90 -10.11
CA LYS A 134 17.77 10.12 -11.48
C LYS A 134 16.64 9.86 -12.50
N SER A 135 15.43 10.28 -12.16
CA SER A 135 14.23 10.04 -12.97
C SER A 135 14.10 11.06 -14.11
N ASP A 136 13.61 10.60 -15.25
CA ASP A 136 13.20 11.46 -16.37
C ASP A 136 11.89 12.18 -16.04
N PHE A 137 10.98 11.51 -15.32
CA PHE A 137 9.69 12.03 -14.90
C PHE A 137 9.49 11.90 -13.38
N VAL A 138 8.93 12.95 -12.80
CA VAL A 138 8.41 12.95 -11.43
C VAL A 138 6.91 13.22 -11.52
N LEU A 139 6.12 12.25 -11.08
CA LEU A 139 4.68 12.41 -10.90
C LEU A 139 4.43 12.94 -9.49
N ILE A 140 3.60 13.96 -9.34
CA ILE A 140 3.29 14.58 -8.05
C ILE A 140 1.79 14.56 -7.88
N GLU A 141 1.30 13.67 -7.03
CA GLU A 141 -0.10 13.70 -6.62
C GLU A 141 -0.28 14.69 -5.47
N ILE A 142 -1.17 15.66 -5.66
CA ILE A 142 -1.65 16.55 -4.61
C ILE A 142 -2.90 15.91 -4.00
N GLY A 143 -2.79 15.46 -2.76
CA GLY A 143 -3.89 14.95 -1.94
C GLY A 143 -4.98 15.99 -1.72
N GLY A 144 -6.12 15.60 -1.14
CA GLY A 144 -7.28 16.49 -0.99
C GLY A 144 -8.01 16.81 -2.31
N THR A 145 -8.83 17.85 -2.28
CA THR A 145 -9.63 18.34 -3.41
C THR A 145 -9.28 19.80 -3.72
N VAL A 146 -9.19 20.14 -5.01
CA VAL A 146 -9.01 21.53 -5.45
C VAL A 146 -10.14 22.40 -4.88
N GLY A 147 -9.77 23.54 -4.31
CA GLY A 147 -10.67 24.46 -3.60
C GLY A 147 -10.56 24.36 -2.07
N GLU A 148 -9.91 23.34 -1.53
CA GLU A 148 -9.68 23.21 -0.08
C GLU A 148 -8.50 24.08 0.37
N TYR A 149 -8.63 24.76 1.52
CA TYR A 149 -7.56 25.61 2.09
C TYR A 149 -6.24 24.84 2.30
N GLN A 150 -6.35 23.59 2.75
CA GLN A 150 -5.20 22.72 3.03
C GLN A 150 -4.36 22.41 1.78
N ASN A 151 -4.92 22.54 0.58
CA ASN A 151 -4.24 22.27 -0.69
C ASN A 151 -3.53 23.48 -1.28
N MET A 152 -3.90 24.69 -0.84
CA MET A 152 -3.51 25.94 -1.49
C MET A 152 -2.00 26.09 -1.60
N LEU A 153 -1.26 25.73 -0.55
CA LEU A 153 0.21 25.86 -0.50
C LEU A 153 0.91 24.94 -1.51
N PHE A 154 0.36 23.76 -1.75
CA PHE A 154 0.92 22.80 -2.72
C PHE A 154 0.56 23.15 -4.15
N LEU A 155 -0.64 23.70 -4.38
CA LEU A 155 -1.01 24.29 -5.66
C LEU A 155 -0.11 25.49 -5.97
N GLU A 156 0.17 26.36 -5.00
CA GLU A 156 1.07 27.50 -5.18
C GLU A 156 2.50 27.04 -5.52
N ALA A 157 3.02 26.01 -4.85
CA ALA A 157 4.30 25.40 -5.22
C ALA A 157 4.31 24.89 -6.67
N ALA A 158 3.23 24.23 -7.11
CA ALA A 158 3.10 23.73 -8.46
C ALA A 158 3.02 24.87 -9.51
N ARG A 159 2.29 25.94 -9.20
CA ARG A 159 2.18 27.16 -10.01
C ARG A 159 3.54 27.84 -10.18
N LEU A 160 4.30 28.01 -9.09
CA LEU A 160 5.66 28.56 -9.12
C LEU A 160 6.61 27.69 -9.95
N MET A 161 6.50 26.36 -9.87
CA MET A 161 7.30 25.46 -10.73
C MET A 161 6.95 25.61 -12.23
N ARG A 162 5.68 25.79 -12.57
CA ARG A 162 5.27 26.06 -13.96
C ARG A 162 5.83 27.38 -14.46
N LEU A 163 5.81 28.42 -13.63
CA LEU A 163 6.39 29.73 -13.95
C LEU A 163 7.91 29.61 -14.20
N GLN A 164 8.62 28.87 -13.34
CA GLN A 164 10.06 28.68 -13.47
C GLN A 164 10.44 27.76 -14.65
N TYR A 165 9.61 26.76 -14.98
CA TYR A 165 9.92 25.74 -15.99
C TYR A 165 8.74 25.45 -16.95
N PRO A 166 8.39 26.40 -17.84
CA PRO A 166 7.19 26.33 -18.68
C PRO A 166 7.18 25.19 -19.72
N LYS A 167 8.33 24.56 -20.00
CA LYS A 167 8.44 23.41 -20.93
C LYS A 167 8.64 22.06 -20.21
N ASN A 168 8.56 22.06 -18.89
CA ASN A 168 8.86 20.87 -18.08
C ASN A 168 7.73 20.46 -17.13
N VAL A 169 6.65 21.23 -17.04
CA VAL A 169 5.54 20.98 -16.10
C VAL A 169 4.26 20.72 -16.88
N VAL A 170 3.52 19.66 -16.53
CA VAL A 170 2.18 19.36 -17.05
C VAL A 170 1.20 19.20 -15.88
N PHE A 171 -0.01 19.71 -16.01
CA PHE A 171 -1.09 19.57 -15.04
C PHE A 171 -2.16 18.60 -15.52
N VAL A 172 -2.45 17.57 -14.73
CA VAL A 172 -3.53 16.61 -14.94
C VAL A 172 -4.58 16.82 -13.86
N LEU A 173 -5.82 17.10 -14.26
CA LEU A 173 -6.96 17.17 -13.35
C LEU A 173 -7.76 15.88 -13.46
N VAL A 174 -7.91 15.15 -12.36
CA VAL A 174 -8.87 14.05 -12.22
C VAL A 174 -10.18 14.65 -11.72
N SER A 175 -11.28 14.44 -12.44
CA SER A 175 -12.58 15.02 -12.10
C SER A 175 -13.71 14.01 -12.29
N TYR A 176 -14.74 14.08 -11.46
CA TYR A 176 -15.89 13.17 -11.51
C TYR A 176 -17.06 13.77 -12.31
N LEU A 177 -17.61 12.98 -13.23
CA LEU A 177 -18.80 13.29 -14.03
C LEU A 177 -19.96 12.39 -13.56
N PRO A 178 -20.82 12.86 -12.64
CA PRO A 178 -21.92 12.06 -12.12
C PRO A 178 -22.99 11.81 -13.20
N ILE A 179 -23.68 10.68 -13.05
CA ILE A 179 -24.87 10.31 -13.81
C ILE A 179 -26.00 10.11 -12.79
N PRO A 180 -26.76 11.16 -12.44
CA PRO A 180 -27.88 11.02 -11.51
C PRO A 180 -28.91 10.05 -12.08
N GLU A 181 -29.29 9.03 -11.31
CA GLU A 181 -30.10 7.90 -11.79
C GLU A 181 -31.44 8.35 -12.38
N MET A 182 -32.13 9.27 -11.71
CA MET A 182 -33.43 9.80 -12.15
C MET A 182 -33.36 10.63 -13.44
N ILE A 183 -32.18 11.16 -13.79
CA ILE A 183 -31.98 11.98 -14.98
C ILE A 183 -31.40 11.14 -16.13
N GLY A 184 -30.57 10.14 -15.83
CA GLY A 184 -29.88 9.30 -16.81
C GLY A 184 -28.79 10.02 -17.63
N GLU A 185 -28.60 11.33 -17.42
CA GLU A 185 -27.66 12.15 -18.20
C GLU A 185 -26.36 12.41 -17.43
N MET A 186 -25.21 12.08 -18.05
CA MET A 186 -23.88 12.45 -17.54
C MET A 186 -23.71 13.97 -17.49
N LYS A 187 -23.49 14.52 -16.28
CA LYS A 187 -23.35 15.95 -16.03
C LYS A 187 -21.89 16.38 -16.04
N THR A 188 -21.58 17.39 -16.86
CA THR A 188 -20.23 17.97 -17.00
C THR A 188 -19.98 19.19 -16.09
N LYS A 189 -21.04 19.75 -15.50
CA LYS A 189 -20.96 20.97 -14.68
C LYS A 189 -20.02 20.86 -13.47
N PRO A 190 -19.97 19.74 -12.73
CA PRO A 190 -19.01 19.58 -11.64
C PRO A 190 -17.56 19.71 -12.09
N THR A 191 -17.20 19.11 -13.24
CA THR A 191 -15.87 19.25 -13.83
C THR A 191 -15.57 20.69 -14.25
N GLN A 192 -16.54 21.42 -14.79
CA GLN A 192 -16.36 22.84 -15.13
C GLN A 192 -16.04 23.67 -13.89
N ASN A 193 -16.74 23.44 -12.78
CA ASN A 193 -16.49 24.13 -11.51
C ASN A 193 -15.11 23.76 -10.93
N ALA A 194 -14.72 22.48 -10.98
CA ALA A 194 -13.40 22.05 -10.53
C ALA A 194 -12.25 22.71 -11.31
N VAL A 195 -12.40 22.87 -12.62
CA VAL A 195 -11.41 23.61 -13.44
C VAL A 195 -11.37 25.09 -13.05
N ARG A 196 -12.52 25.73 -12.78
CA ARG A 196 -12.54 27.13 -12.32
C ARG A 196 -11.80 27.31 -11.00
N LEU A 197 -12.03 26.44 -10.03
CA LEU A 197 -11.32 26.46 -8.74
C LEU A 197 -9.81 26.25 -8.92
N LEU A 198 -9.39 25.41 -9.88
CA LEU A 198 -7.97 25.24 -10.20
C LEU A 198 -7.38 26.51 -10.83
N ASN A 199 -8.15 27.16 -11.71
CA ASN A 199 -7.79 28.41 -12.35
C ASN A 199 -7.71 29.58 -11.35
N GLU A 200 -8.54 29.60 -10.31
CA GLU A 200 -8.47 30.56 -9.21
C GLU A 200 -7.14 30.45 -8.45
N ALA A 201 -6.56 29.25 -8.38
CA ALA A 201 -5.19 29.04 -7.89
C ALA A 201 -4.10 29.38 -8.93
N GLY A 202 -4.47 29.99 -10.06
CA GLY A 202 -3.55 30.37 -11.14
C GLY A 202 -3.04 29.21 -12.00
N ILE A 203 -3.72 28.06 -11.98
CA ILE A 203 -3.30 26.84 -12.69
C ILE A 203 -4.33 26.48 -13.76
N GLN A 204 -3.92 26.46 -15.03
CA GLN A 204 -4.72 25.88 -16.11
C GLN A 204 -4.35 24.39 -16.28
N SER A 205 -5.35 23.50 -16.24
CA SER A 205 -5.12 22.08 -16.50
C SER A 205 -4.73 21.82 -17.96
N ASP A 206 -3.71 20.98 -18.18
CA ASP A 206 -3.30 20.56 -19.52
C ASP A 206 -4.10 19.36 -20.04
N ILE A 207 -4.52 18.47 -19.14
CA ILE A 207 -5.23 17.22 -19.40
C ILE A 207 -6.31 17.05 -18.33
N ILE A 208 -7.49 16.57 -18.74
CA ILE A 208 -8.57 16.21 -17.83
C ILE A 208 -8.83 14.71 -17.95
N LEU A 209 -8.76 13.99 -16.82
CA LEU A 209 -9.23 12.62 -16.70
C LEU A 209 -10.66 12.64 -16.18
N GLY A 210 -11.62 12.37 -17.05
CA GLY A 210 -13.04 12.37 -16.73
C GLY A 210 -13.47 11.04 -16.14
N ARG A 211 -13.54 10.95 -14.81
CA ARG A 211 -14.00 9.76 -14.08
C ARG A 211 -15.52 9.68 -14.14
N ALA A 212 -16.05 8.56 -14.59
CA ALA A 212 -17.49 8.33 -14.67
C ALA A 212 -17.82 6.83 -14.60
N ARG A 213 -19.10 6.48 -14.47
CA ARG A 213 -19.56 5.08 -14.57
C ARG A 213 -19.43 4.53 -16.00
N LEU A 214 -19.75 5.37 -16.99
CA LEU A 214 -19.73 5.01 -18.41
C LEU A 214 -18.65 5.82 -19.14
N PRO A 215 -18.19 5.36 -20.32
CA PRO A 215 -17.27 6.14 -21.14
C PRO A 215 -17.85 7.51 -21.51
N LEU A 216 -16.98 8.52 -21.57
CA LEU A 216 -17.34 9.87 -22.02
C LEU A 216 -17.62 9.84 -23.53
N ASP A 217 -18.74 10.44 -23.92
CA ASP A 217 -19.12 10.63 -25.31
C ASP A 217 -18.61 11.96 -25.89
N GLU A 218 -18.69 12.08 -27.21
CA GLU A 218 -18.21 13.24 -27.95
C GLU A 218 -18.91 14.56 -27.54
N PRO A 219 -20.24 14.60 -27.31
CA PRO A 219 -20.90 15.78 -26.76
C PRO A 219 -20.34 16.25 -25.41
N ARG A 220 -20.10 15.34 -24.44
CA ARG A 220 -19.55 15.71 -23.12
C ARG A 220 -18.11 16.20 -23.27
N LYS A 221 -17.28 15.54 -24.08
CA LYS A 221 -15.90 15.99 -24.36
C LYS A 221 -15.88 17.38 -25.01
N ARG A 222 -16.73 17.63 -26.01
CA ARG A 222 -16.85 18.96 -26.66
C ARG A 222 -17.27 20.03 -25.66
N LYS A 223 -18.25 19.74 -24.81
CA LYS A 223 -18.73 20.67 -23.79
C LYS A 223 -17.63 21.02 -22.80
N ILE A 224 -16.94 20.02 -22.23
CA ILE A 224 -15.80 20.26 -21.32
C ILE A 224 -14.71 21.05 -22.04
N SER A 225 -14.41 20.74 -23.30
CA SER A 225 -13.38 21.45 -24.05
C SER A 225 -13.62 22.96 -24.11
N ILE A 226 -14.85 23.36 -24.47
CA ILE A 226 -15.26 24.77 -24.57
C ILE A 226 -15.27 25.44 -23.20
N PHE A 227 -15.92 24.83 -22.20
CA PHE A 227 -16.13 25.47 -20.89
C PHE A 227 -14.88 25.47 -19.99
N CYS A 228 -13.94 24.57 -20.23
CA CYS A 228 -12.73 24.43 -19.42
C CYS A 228 -11.46 24.96 -20.12
N ASN A 229 -11.57 25.41 -21.37
CA ASN A 229 -10.43 25.85 -22.19
C ASN A 229 -9.33 24.77 -22.31
N VAL A 230 -9.73 23.53 -22.54
CA VAL A 230 -8.83 22.38 -22.74
C VAL A 230 -9.13 21.75 -24.09
N LEU A 231 -8.10 21.46 -24.90
CA LEU A 231 -8.31 20.80 -26.19
C LEU A 231 -9.03 19.47 -26.01
N LYS A 232 -9.99 19.20 -26.89
CA LYS A 232 -10.87 18.02 -26.81
C LYS A 232 -10.09 16.71 -26.72
N GLU A 233 -8.99 16.58 -27.46
CA GLU A 233 -8.14 15.39 -27.40
C GLU A 233 -7.44 15.22 -26.05
N ASN A 234 -7.30 16.26 -25.23
CA ASN A 234 -6.71 16.16 -23.89
C ASN A 234 -7.75 15.83 -22.80
N ILE A 235 -8.99 15.50 -23.18
CA ILE A 235 -10.05 15.06 -22.28
C ILE A 235 -10.19 13.54 -22.43
N ILE A 236 -9.63 12.82 -21.48
CA ILE A 236 -9.50 11.36 -21.50
C ILE A 236 -10.62 10.74 -20.69
N SER A 237 -11.31 9.75 -21.26
CA SER A 237 -12.34 8.99 -20.56
C SER A 237 -11.73 8.03 -19.53
N ALA A 238 -12.22 8.07 -18.30
CA ALA A 238 -11.82 7.17 -17.22
C ALA A 238 -13.06 6.47 -16.62
N PRO A 239 -13.67 5.50 -17.34
CA PRO A 239 -14.85 4.79 -16.85
C PRO A 239 -14.52 3.89 -15.65
N ASP A 240 -15.55 3.42 -14.94
CA ASP A 240 -15.40 2.34 -13.95
C ASP A 240 -14.79 1.09 -14.60
N VAL A 241 -13.88 0.44 -13.87
CA VAL A 241 -13.20 -0.78 -14.28
C VAL A 241 -13.33 -1.85 -13.20
N GLN A 242 -13.34 -3.12 -13.59
CA GLN A 242 -13.39 -4.24 -12.64
C GLN A 242 -12.05 -4.42 -11.93
N SER A 243 -10.94 -4.10 -12.63
CA SER A 243 -9.61 -4.17 -12.06
C SER A 243 -8.83 -2.88 -12.32
N ILE A 244 -8.16 -2.36 -11.30
CA ILE A 244 -7.27 -1.19 -11.40
C ILE A 244 -6.15 -1.40 -12.44
N TYR A 245 -5.78 -2.65 -12.71
CA TYR A 245 -4.75 -2.99 -13.69
C TYR A 245 -5.19 -2.71 -15.14
N GLU A 246 -6.48 -2.50 -15.39
CA GLU A 246 -7.00 -2.11 -16.71
C GLU A 246 -6.76 -0.63 -17.04
N ILE A 247 -6.54 0.22 -16.04
CA ILE A 247 -6.50 1.68 -16.19
C ILE A 247 -5.38 2.13 -17.15
N PRO A 248 -4.12 1.62 -17.05
CA PRO A 248 -3.08 1.97 -18.00
C PRO A 248 -3.46 1.68 -19.46
N ILE A 249 -4.13 0.54 -19.70
CA ILE A 249 -4.58 0.14 -21.04
C ILE A 249 -5.70 1.05 -21.52
N ASN A 250 -6.66 1.38 -20.65
CA ASN A 250 -7.77 2.28 -21.02
C ASN A 250 -7.28 3.69 -21.34
N PHE A 251 -6.31 4.22 -20.60
CA PHE A 251 -5.72 5.52 -20.89
C PHE A 251 -4.90 5.53 -22.19
N GLU A 252 -4.16 4.46 -22.49
CA GLU A 252 -3.40 4.36 -23.74
C GLU A 252 -4.28 4.12 -24.97
N LYS A 253 -5.50 3.58 -24.85
CA LYS A 253 -6.48 3.58 -25.96
C LYS A 253 -6.81 4.99 -26.44
N GLU A 254 -6.74 5.96 -25.54
CA GLU A 254 -6.88 7.39 -25.86
C GLU A 254 -5.53 8.10 -25.98
N ASP A 255 -4.44 7.37 -26.18
CA ASP A 255 -3.10 7.90 -26.46
C ASP A 255 -2.55 8.90 -25.40
N LEU A 256 -2.96 8.73 -24.13
CA LEU A 256 -2.59 9.65 -23.05
C LEU A 256 -1.08 9.86 -22.95
N GLY A 257 -0.29 8.80 -23.02
CA GLY A 257 1.15 8.90 -22.87
C GLY A 257 1.81 9.73 -23.97
N ASN A 258 1.40 9.58 -25.25
CA ASN A 258 1.97 10.40 -26.32
C ASN A 258 1.51 11.85 -26.23
N LYS A 259 0.27 12.10 -25.76
CA LYS A 259 -0.22 13.45 -25.47
C LYS A 259 0.63 14.15 -24.40
N ILE A 260 0.98 13.45 -23.33
CA ILE A 260 1.91 13.94 -22.29
C ILE A 260 3.29 14.23 -22.91
N LEU A 261 3.86 13.30 -23.68
CA LEU A 261 5.18 13.48 -24.29
C LEU A 261 5.20 14.67 -25.26
N LYS A 262 4.15 14.84 -26.08
CA LYS A 262 4.00 15.95 -27.02
C LYS A 262 4.01 17.30 -26.29
N LYS A 263 3.26 17.43 -25.19
CA LYS A 263 3.24 18.65 -24.35
C LYS A 263 4.60 18.99 -23.75
N LEU A 264 5.45 17.99 -23.53
CA LEU A 264 6.79 18.14 -22.97
C LEU A 264 7.90 18.19 -24.03
N GLY A 265 7.55 18.16 -25.32
CA GLY A 265 8.50 18.18 -26.44
C GLY A 265 9.35 16.91 -26.56
N LEU A 266 8.81 15.76 -26.16
CA LEU A 266 9.51 14.48 -26.14
C LEU A 266 8.93 13.48 -27.14
N ARG A 267 9.75 12.51 -27.55
CA ARG A 267 9.35 11.36 -28.37
C ARG A 267 9.52 10.06 -27.55
N PRO A 268 8.67 9.04 -27.77
CA PRO A 268 8.83 7.75 -27.08
C PRO A 268 10.14 7.07 -27.51
N LYS A 269 10.82 6.40 -26.56
CA LYS A 269 12.08 5.68 -26.84
C LYS A 269 11.85 4.22 -27.25
N LYS A 270 10.98 3.53 -26.51
CA LYS A 270 10.45 2.18 -26.76
C LYS A 270 8.96 2.24 -26.48
N SER A 271 8.13 1.36 -27.02
CA SER A 271 6.71 1.32 -26.68
C SER A 271 6.21 -0.12 -26.70
N ASN A 272 5.93 -0.69 -25.53
CA ASN A 272 4.85 -1.65 -25.40
C ASN A 272 4.47 -1.87 -23.93
N LEU A 273 3.17 -2.05 -23.70
CA LEU A 273 2.58 -2.51 -22.44
C LEU A 273 2.31 -4.02 -22.49
N LYS A 274 3.05 -4.80 -23.30
CA LYS A 274 2.72 -6.21 -23.60
C LYS A 274 2.62 -7.09 -22.36
N ASP A 275 3.53 -6.90 -21.41
CA ASP A 275 3.52 -7.60 -20.12
C ASP A 275 2.27 -7.26 -19.30
N TRP A 276 1.90 -5.99 -19.27
CA TRP A 276 0.71 -5.48 -18.59
C TRP A 276 -0.59 -5.92 -19.28
N GLU A 277 -0.63 -5.92 -20.60
CA GLU A 277 -1.72 -6.48 -21.40
C GLU A 277 -1.88 -7.97 -21.12
N GLY A 278 -0.78 -8.72 -20.99
CA GLY A 278 -0.79 -10.12 -20.58
C GLY A 278 -1.45 -10.34 -19.22
N LEU A 279 -1.11 -9.52 -18.22
CA LEU A 279 -1.76 -9.53 -16.91
C LEU A 279 -3.27 -9.24 -17.01
N VAL A 280 -3.65 -8.16 -17.70
CA VAL A 280 -5.06 -7.77 -17.87
C VAL A 280 -5.85 -8.86 -18.60
N ASN A 281 -5.26 -9.51 -19.59
CA ASN A 281 -5.88 -10.63 -20.29
C ASN A 281 -6.09 -11.84 -19.38
N ILE A 282 -5.15 -12.15 -18.48
CA ILE A 282 -5.35 -13.19 -17.45
C ILE A 282 -6.55 -12.83 -16.58
N ILE A 283 -6.61 -11.61 -16.06
CA ILE A 283 -7.70 -11.14 -15.18
C ILE A 283 -9.06 -11.26 -15.88
N LYS A 284 -9.19 -10.74 -17.10
CA LYS A 284 -10.44 -10.80 -17.89
C LYS A 284 -10.87 -12.22 -18.21
N ASN A 285 -9.92 -13.11 -18.48
CA ASN A 285 -10.22 -14.51 -18.75
C ASN A 285 -10.71 -15.26 -17.50
N LEU A 286 -10.23 -14.88 -16.31
CA LEU A 286 -10.70 -15.46 -15.04
C LEU A 286 -12.13 -15.04 -14.68
N GLU A 287 -12.58 -13.88 -15.13
CA GLU A 287 -13.98 -13.45 -14.95
C GLU A 287 -14.94 -14.19 -15.88
N LYS A 288 -14.50 -14.54 -17.10
CA LYS A 288 -15.34 -15.21 -18.10
C LYS A 288 -15.43 -16.72 -17.93
N LYS A 289 -14.38 -17.35 -17.41
CA LYS A 289 -14.27 -18.81 -17.32
C LYS A 289 -14.71 -19.28 -15.94
N SER A 290 -15.44 -20.40 -15.89
CA SER A 290 -15.69 -21.16 -14.66
C SER A 290 -14.43 -21.88 -14.17
N VAL A 291 -13.39 -21.12 -13.83
CA VAL A 291 -12.21 -21.64 -13.15
C VAL A 291 -12.53 -21.63 -11.66
N ARG A 292 -12.31 -22.77 -11.00
CA ARG A 292 -12.46 -22.86 -9.55
C ARG A 292 -11.62 -21.75 -8.87
N PRO A 293 -12.24 -20.90 -8.03
CA PRO A 293 -11.52 -19.86 -7.31
C PRO A 293 -10.63 -20.46 -6.22
N VAL A 294 -9.64 -19.68 -5.78
CA VAL A 294 -8.89 -19.95 -4.55
C VAL A 294 -9.52 -19.14 -3.41
N ARG A 295 -10.07 -19.84 -2.42
CA ARG A 295 -10.79 -19.23 -1.30
C ARG A 295 -9.83 -18.94 -0.15
N ILE A 296 -9.59 -17.66 0.11
CA ILE A 296 -8.69 -17.22 1.17
C ILE A 296 -9.50 -16.50 2.25
N GLY A 297 -9.41 -16.98 3.48
CA GLY A 297 -9.97 -16.29 4.64
C GLY A 297 -8.93 -15.37 5.30
N ILE A 298 -9.31 -14.14 5.60
CA ILE A 298 -8.48 -13.18 6.34
C ILE A 298 -9.10 -12.98 7.73
N VAL A 299 -8.40 -13.44 8.77
CA VAL A 299 -8.87 -13.34 10.16
C VAL A 299 -8.30 -12.07 10.81
N GLY A 300 -9.16 -11.06 10.94
CA GLY A 300 -8.78 -9.72 11.38
C GLY A 300 -9.83 -9.09 12.28
N LYS A 301 -9.58 -7.82 12.61
CA LYS A 301 -10.35 -7.07 13.61
C LYS A 301 -11.37 -6.09 13.00
N TYR A 302 -11.12 -5.58 11.79
CA TYR A 302 -11.71 -4.32 11.29
C TYR A 302 -12.63 -4.54 10.08
N PHE A 303 -13.61 -5.42 10.19
CA PHE A 303 -14.47 -5.73 9.04
C PHE A 303 -15.84 -5.07 9.09
N GLU A 304 -16.26 -4.61 10.27
CA GLU A 304 -17.55 -3.97 10.48
C GLU A 304 -17.34 -2.78 11.42
N THR A 305 -17.46 -1.57 10.88
CA THR A 305 -17.77 -0.37 11.69
C THR A 305 -19.11 0.16 11.21
N GLY A 306 -20.18 -0.19 11.93
CA GLY A 306 -21.54 0.00 11.44
C GLY A 306 -21.83 -0.90 10.23
N GLU A 307 -22.44 -0.35 9.19
CA GLU A 307 -22.79 -1.09 7.96
C GLU A 307 -21.66 -1.17 6.91
N PHE A 308 -20.47 -0.60 7.19
CA PHE A 308 -19.39 -0.46 6.20
C PHE A 308 -18.18 -1.36 6.51
N THR A 309 -17.62 -1.97 5.45
CA THR A 309 -16.38 -2.78 5.50
C THR A 309 -15.16 -1.94 5.17
N LEU A 310 -14.22 -1.83 6.10
CA LEU A 310 -12.95 -1.10 5.95
C LEU A 310 -11.90 -1.95 5.22
N MET A 311 -12.10 -2.16 3.91
CA MET A 311 -11.17 -2.95 3.10
C MET A 311 -9.79 -2.29 2.97
N ASP A 312 -9.73 -0.96 3.07
CA ASP A 312 -8.53 -0.16 2.84
C ASP A 312 -7.44 -0.41 3.90
N SER A 313 -7.80 -0.84 5.11
CA SER A 313 -6.83 -1.11 6.19
C SER A 313 -5.88 -2.28 5.91
N TYR A 314 -6.14 -3.09 4.87
CA TYR A 314 -5.32 -4.25 4.49
C TYR A 314 -5.06 -4.32 2.97
N ILE A 315 -5.08 -3.19 2.26
CA ILE A 315 -5.01 -3.15 0.80
C ILE A 315 -3.78 -3.89 0.24
N SER A 316 -2.60 -3.79 0.88
CA SER A 316 -1.41 -4.49 0.38
C SER A 316 -1.54 -6.01 0.54
N VAL A 317 -2.17 -6.50 1.60
CA VAL A 317 -2.46 -7.93 1.78
C VAL A 317 -3.40 -8.42 0.69
N LEU A 318 -4.47 -7.68 0.40
CA LEU A 318 -5.43 -8.01 -0.66
C LEU A 318 -4.74 -8.07 -2.03
N GLU A 319 -3.93 -7.06 -2.35
CA GLU A 319 -3.19 -7.03 -3.61
C GLU A 319 -2.16 -8.16 -3.69
N ALA A 320 -1.47 -8.50 -2.59
CA ALA A 320 -0.53 -9.61 -2.59
C ALA A 320 -1.19 -10.97 -2.86
N ILE A 321 -2.40 -11.20 -2.33
CA ILE A 321 -3.21 -12.38 -2.64
C ILE A 321 -3.61 -12.38 -4.12
N LYS A 322 -4.09 -11.24 -4.64
CA LYS A 322 -4.49 -11.11 -6.05
C LYS A 322 -3.31 -11.39 -6.99
N HIS A 323 -2.16 -10.77 -6.76
CA HIS A 323 -0.95 -10.98 -7.57
C HIS A 323 -0.55 -12.47 -7.62
N ALA A 324 -0.47 -13.13 -6.46
CA ALA A 324 -0.11 -14.54 -6.40
C ALA A 324 -1.17 -15.45 -7.05
N SER A 325 -2.46 -15.12 -6.92
CA SER A 325 -3.55 -15.86 -7.56
C SER A 325 -3.52 -15.71 -9.09
N PHE A 326 -3.29 -14.49 -9.60
CA PHE A 326 -3.15 -14.23 -11.03
C PHE A 326 -1.94 -14.93 -11.64
N PHE A 327 -0.83 -15.01 -10.90
CA PHE A 327 0.35 -15.79 -11.30
C PHE A 327 0.02 -17.27 -11.57
N TYR A 328 -0.83 -17.88 -10.72
CA TYR A 328 -1.31 -19.25 -10.93
C TYR A 328 -2.56 -19.35 -11.80
N LYS A 329 -2.99 -18.24 -12.44
CA LYS A 329 -4.21 -18.18 -13.26
C LYS A 329 -5.42 -18.71 -12.49
N ARG A 330 -5.64 -18.18 -11.28
CA ARG A 330 -6.77 -18.49 -10.41
C ARG A 330 -7.48 -17.21 -9.99
N LYS A 331 -8.80 -17.28 -9.89
CA LYS A 331 -9.64 -16.18 -9.37
C LYS A 331 -9.48 -16.15 -7.85
N PRO A 332 -9.02 -15.04 -7.24
CA PRO A 332 -9.00 -14.90 -5.79
C PRO A 332 -10.42 -14.68 -5.28
N GLU A 333 -10.84 -15.46 -4.29
CA GLU A 333 -12.09 -15.26 -3.55
C GLU A 333 -11.72 -14.99 -2.08
N ILE A 334 -11.71 -13.72 -1.70
CA ILE A 334 -11.21 -13.26 -0.40
C ILE A 334 -12.38 -13.02 0.53
N HIS A 335 -12.34 -13.63 1.70
CA HIS A 335 -13.39 -13.54 2.71
C HIS A 335 -12.84 -12.97 4.01
N TRP A 336 -13.59 -12.05 4.58
CA TRP A 336 -13.27 -11.43 5.85
C TRP A 336 -13.88 -12.23 7.00
N LEU A 337 -13.08 -12.50 8.02
CA LEU A 337 -13.44 -13.39 9.13
C LEU A 337 -13.20 -12.68 10.46
N SER A 338 -14.28 -12.34 11.16
CA SER A 338 -14.19 -11.61 12.43
C SER A 338 -13.51 -12.44 13.52
N ALA A 339 -12.39 -11.93 14.04
CA ALA A 339 -11.73 -12.56 15.18
C ALA A 339 -12.57 -12.48 16.47
N GLU A 340 -13.34 -11.40 16.67
CA GLU A 340 -14.19 -11.22 17.87
C GLU A 340 -15.29 -12.30 17.92
N LYS A 341 -15.88 -12.65 16.77
CA LYS A 341 -16.84 -13.77 16.65
C LYS A 341 -16.26 -15.11 17.14
N TYR A 342 -14.97 -15.35 16.93
CA TYR A 342 -14.27 -16.56 17.41
C TYR A 342 -13.96 -16.53 18.91
N GLU A 343 -13.91 -15.34 19.52
CA GLU A 343 -13.81 -15.20 20.98
C GLU A 343 -15.12 -15.60 21.64
N GLU A 344 -16.22 -15.00 21.19
CA GLU A 344 -17.56 -15.17 21.73
C GLU A 344 -18.14 -16.56 21.47
N ASN A 345 -18.02 -17.06 20.23
CA ASN A 345 -18.57 -18.35 19.83
C ASN A 345 -17.52 -19.23 19.13
N PRO A 346 -16.74 -20.03 19.89
CA PRO A 346 -15.72 -20.93 19.33
C PRO A 346 -16.25 -21.94 18.30
N ARG A 347 -17.55 -22.27 18.29
CA ARG A 347 -18.12 -23.20 17.30
C ARG A 347 -18.07 -22.63 15.88
N SER A 348 -18.05 -21.30 15.74
CA SER A 348 -17.99 -20.63 14.43
C SER A 348 -16.66 -20.88 13.69
N LEU A 349 -15.59 -21.26 14.38
CA LEU A 349 -14.29 -21.65 13.77
C LEU A 349 -14.43 -22.80 12.76
N LYS A 350 -15.50 -23.60 12.80
CA LYS A 350 -15.77 -24.64 11.80
C LYS A 350 -15.84 -24.08 10.37
N GLU A 351 -16.22 -22.82 10.19
CA GLU A 351 -16.28 -22.17 8.88
C GLU A 351 -14.91 -22.07 8.20
N LEU A 352 -13.80 -22.10 8.98
CA LEU A 352 -12.44 -22.05 8.46
C LEU A 352 -12.14 -23.21 7.49
N LYS A 353 -12.83 -24.36 7.62
CA LYS A 353 -12.69 -25.52 6.71
C LYS A 353 -13.17 -25.23 5.28
N ASN A 354 -13.98 -24.19 5.09
CA ASN A 354 -14.51 -23.83 3.79
C ASN A 354 -13.46 -23.12 2.92
N PHE A 355 -12.35 -22.66 3.51
CA PHE A 355 -11.28 -21.95 2.83
C PHE A 355 -10.12 -22.88 2.45
N ASP A 356 -9.41 -22.51 1.38
CA ASP A 356 -8.23 -23.22 0.91
C ASP A 356 -6.97 -22.80 1.68
N GLY A 357 -7.00 -21.61 2.31
CA GLY A 357 -5.98 -21.14 3.23
C GLY A 357 -6.44 -19.93 4.04
N ILE A 358 -5.76 -19.69 5.16
CA ILE A 358 -6.08 -18.61 6.11
C ILE A 358 -4.87 -17.70 6.29
N ILE A 359 -5.12 -16.40 6.29
CA ILE A 359 -4.14 -15.37 6.62
C ILE A 359 -4.56 -14.67 7.91
N VAL A 360 -3.62 -14.52 8.84
CA VAL A 360 -3.79 -13.65 10.01
C VAL A 360 -2.84 -12.45 9.83
N PRO A 361 -3.36 -11.27 9.48
CA PRO A 361 -2.55 -10.07 9.27
C PRO A 361 -2.20 -9.38 10.60
N GLY A 362 -1.45 -8.30 10.47
CA GLY A 362 -1.24 -7.31 11.53
C GLY A 362 -2.55 -6.80 12.14
N GLY A 363 -2.47 -6.15 13.30
CA GLY A 363 -3.62 -5.50 13.90
C GLY A 363 -3.22 -4.71 15.14
N PHE A 364 -3.72 -3.49 15.28
CA PHE A 364 -3.41 -2.64 16.42
C PHE A 364 -4.40 -2.85 17.57
N GLY A 365 -3.88 -2.84 18.80
CA GLY A 365 -4.68 -2.87 20.02
C GLY A 365 -5.14 -4.27 20.45
N LYS A 366 -5.86 -4.32 21.59
CA LYS A 366 -6.08 -5.56 22.37
C LYS A 366 -7.28 -6.42 21.96
N ARG A 367 -8.17 -5.95 21.08
CA ARG A 367 -9.41 -6.66 20.71
C ARG A 367 -9.16 -7.78 19.68
N GLY A 368 -9.87 -8.89 19.79
CA GLY A 368 -9.82 -10.00 18.81
C GLY A 368 -8.54 -10.82 18.84
N ILE A 369 -7.71 -10.70 19.89
CA ILE A 369 -6.43 -11.38 20.01
C ILE A 369 -6.62 -12.88 20.31
N GLU A 370 -7.48 -13.24 21.24
CA GLU A 370 -7.74 -14.63 21.59
C GLU A 370 -8.48 -15.34 20.45
N GLY A 371 -9.31 -14.61 19.70
CA GLY A 371 -9.99 -15.12 18.51
C GLY A 371 -9.02 -15.50 17.40
N LYS A 372 -8.02 -14.64 17.14
CA LYS A 372 -6.90 -14.94 16.24
C LYS A 372 -6.12 -16.17 16.72
N ILE A 373 -5.77 -16.26 18.01
CA ILE A 373 -5.06 -17.43 18.58
C ILE A 373 -5.86 -18.72 18.34
N LYS A 374 -7.17 -18.73 18.61
CA LYS A 374 -8.04 -19.89 18.37
C LYS A 374 -8.12 -20.26 16.88
N ALA A 375 -8.16 -19.28 15.98
CA ALA A 375 -8.14 -19.53 14.54
C ALA A 375 -6.81 -20.16 14.08
N ILE A 376 -5.68 -19.71 14.63
CA ILE A 376 -4.35 -20.28 14.37
C ILE A 376 -4.29 -21.74 14.84
N GLU A 377 -4.77 -22.01 16.05
CA GLU A 377 -4.85 -23.35 16.61
C GLU A 377 -5.69 -24.27 15.71
N PHE A 378 -6.84 -23.77 15.24
CA PHE A 378 -7.72 -24.52 14.36
C PHE A 378 -7.03 -24.84 13.03
N CYS A 379 -6.37 -23.86 12.40
CA CYS A 379 -5.63 -24.07 11.16
C CYS A 379 -4.55 -25.14 11.34
N ARG A 380 -3.75 -25.02 12.42
CA ARG A 380 -2.69 -25.97 12.76
C ARG A 380 -3.22 -27.39 12.93
N LYS A 381 -4.31 -27.56 13.68
CA LYS A 381 -4.92 -28.88 13.96
C LYS A 381 -5.58 -29.48 12.72
N GLN A 382 -6.21 -28.67 11.88
CA GLN A 382 -6.92 -29.12 10.69
C GLN A 382 -6.04 -29.13 9.42
N LYS A 383 -4.74 -28.82 9.54
CA LYS A 383 -3.79 -28.76 8.43
C LYS A 383 -4.23 -27.81 7.30
N ILE A 384 -4.87 -26.69 7.66
CA ILE A 384 -5.29 -25.65 6.71
C ILE A 384 -4.10 -24.71 6.50
N PRO A 385 -3.64 -24.49 5.25
CA PRO A 385 -2.54 -23.57 4.93
C PRO A 385 -2.68 -22.25 5.68
N TYR A 386 -1.64 -21.88 6.40
CA TYR A 386 -1.62 -20.72 7.28
C TYR A 386 -0.46 -19.79 6.93
N LEU A 387 -0.76 -18.50 6.77
CA LEU A 387 0.22 -17.43 6.64
C LEU A 387 -0.02 -16.35 7.70
N GLY A 388 0.89 -16.22 8.66
CA GLY A 388 0.84 -15.16 9.68
C GLY A 388 1.75 -13.98 9.31
N LEU A 389 1.25 -12.75 9.43
CA LEU A 389 1.99 -11.52 9.10
C LEU A 389 2.13 -10.64 10.34
N CYS A 390 3.36 -10.29 10.72
CA CYS A 390 3.69 -9.47 11.87
C CYS A 390 3.02 -10.00 13.17
N LEU A 391 1.92 -9.38 13.61
CA LEU A 391 1.10 -9.89 14.72
C LEU A 391 0.67 -11.35 14.51
N GLY A 392 0.39 -11.77 13.27
CA GLY A 392 0.05 -13.17 12.97
C GLY A 392 1.17 -14.16 13.32
N MET A 393 2.44 -13.76 13.20
CA MET A 393 3.55 -14.56 13.70
C MET A 393 3.60 -14.57 15.22
N GLN A 394 3.49 -13.40 15.84
CA GLN A 394 3.52 -13.27 17.30
C GLN A 394 2.45 -14.16 17.96
N LEU A 395 1.22 -14.14 17.44
CA LEU A 395 0.12 -14.94 17.97
C LEU A 395 0.28 -16.44 17.66
N ALA A 396 0.94 -16.80 16.56
CA ALA A 396 1.29 -18.20 16.29
C ALA A 396 2.33 -18.74 17.28
N VAL A 397 3.30 -17.92 17.70
CA VAL A 397 4.23 -18.26 18.79
C VAL A 397 3.47 -18.45 20.10
N VAL A 398 2.55 -17.55 20.43
CA VAL A 398 1.71 -17.65 21.64
C VAL A 398 0.87 -18.93 21.62
N GLU A 399 0.19 -19.23 20.51
CA GLU A 399 -0.59 -20.46 20.33
C GLU A 399 0.27 -21.71 20.56
N PHE A 400 1.43 -21.77 19.89
CA PHE A 400 2.33 -22.91 19.99
C PHE A 400 2.90 -23.08 21.40
N ALA A 401 3.25 -21.98 22.06
CA ALA A 401 3.75 -21.98 23.44
C ALA A 401 2.70 -22.55 24.42
N ARG A 402 1.45 -22.09 24.31
CA ARG A 402 0.34 -22.53 25.17
C ARG A 402 -0.02 -24.00 24.94
N ASN A 403 -0.20 -24.38 23.68
CA ASN A 403 -0.85 -25.64 23.31
C ASN A 403 0.12 -26.80 23.08
N ILE A 404 1.35 -26.54 22.64
CA ILE A 404 2.34 -27.58 22.32
C ILE A 404 3.49 -27.60 23.33
N SER A 405 3.95 -26.42 23.77
CA SER A 405 5.08 -26.33 24.70
C SER A 405 4.69 -26.39 26.16
N GLY A 406 3.38 -26.47 26.48
CA GLY A 406 2.87 -26.59 27.85
C GLY A 406 2.99 -25.31 28.69
N LEU A 407 3.34 -24.17 28.08
CA LEU A 407 3.48 -22.88 28.76
C LEU A 407 2.11 -22.23 28.91
N LYS A 408 1.25 -22.83 29.75
CA LYS A 408 -0.10 -22.30 30.04
C LYS A 408 -0.01 -20.87 30.54
N GLY A 409 -0.69 -19.94 29.86
CA GLY A 409 -0.66 -18.51 30.17
C GLY A 409 0.41 -17.69 29.41
N ALA A 410 1.16 -18.31 28.49
CA ALA A 410 2.08 -17.56 27.62
C ALA A 410 1.36 -16.50 26.80
N ASN A 411 1.95 -15.31 26.68
CA ASN A 411 1.36 -14.21 25.92
C ASN A 411 2.43 -13.20 25.45
N SER A 412 1.98 -12.18 24.70
CA SER A 412 2.72 -10.95 24.46
C SER A 412 2.56 -9.98 25.63
N THR A 413 3.64 -9.32 26.04
CA THR A 413 3.59 -8.23 27.02
C THR A 413 2.81 -7.02 26.50
N GLU A 414 2.55 -6.92 25.19
CA GLU A 414 1.67 -5.91 24.61
C GLU A 414 0.22 -6.01 25.11
N PHE A 415 -0.27 -7.25 25.23
CA PHE A 415 -1.68 -7.52 25.54
C PHE A 415 -1.85 -7.94 27.00
N SER A 416 -0.84 -8.59 27.59
CA SER A 416 -0.83 -9.08 28.95
C SER A 416 0.53 -8.83 29.59
N GLU A 417 0.72 -7.64 30.17
CA GLU A 417 1.96 -7.23 30.84
C GLU A 417 2.34 -8.16 32.00
N SER A 418 1.36 -8.75 32.68
CA SER A 418 1.52 -9.65 33.82
C SER A 418 1.67 -11.13 33.44
N THR A 419 1.84 -11.46 32.16
CA THR A 419 1.98 -12.87 31.73
C THR A 419 3.16 -13.57 32.41
N LYS A 420 2.92 -14.79 32.92
CA LYS A 420 3.96 -15.64 33.50
C LYS A 420 5.02 -16.05 32.48
N TYR A 421 4.67 -16.12 31.20
CA TYR A 421 5.56 -16.52 30.11
C TYR A 421 5.50 -15.51 28.96
N PRO A 422 6.29 -14.42 29.03
CA PRO A 422 6.33 -13.39 28.00
C PRO A 422 7.12 -13.88 26.78
N VAL A 423 6.49 -14.74 25.98
CA VAL A 423 7.10 -15.34 24.78
C VAL A 423 7.28 -14.33 23.64
N ILE A 424 6.47 -13.27 23.66
CA ILE A 424 6.64 -12.07 22.84
C ILE A 424 6.84 -10.88 23.80
N ASP A 425 7.91 -10.11 23.61
CA ASP A 425 8.27 -9.01 24.51
C ASP A 425 9.05 -7.90 23.76
N THR A 426 9.14 -6.71 24.36
CA THR A 426 10.02 -5.64 23.87
C THR A 426 11.44 -5.81 24.40
N MET A 427 12.41 -5.26 23.69
CA MET A 427 13.80 -5.25 24.14
C MET A 427 13.95 -4.33 25.35
N SER A 428 14.87 -4.68 26.27
CA SER A 428 15.11 -3.95 27.52
C SER A 428 15.33 -2.43 27.33
N GLU A 429 16.05 -2.07 26.27
CA GLU A 429 16.38 -0.69 25.88
C GLU A 429 15.13 0.09 25.45
N GLN A 430 14.18 -0.56 24.77
CA GLN A 430 12.92 0.06 24.34
C GLN A 430 11.97 0.28 25.52
N LYS A 431 12.03 -0.56 26.56
CA LYS A 431 11.17 -0.42 27.76
C LYS A 431 11.43 0.88 28.53
N ALA A 432 12.63 1.45 28.47
CA ALA A 432 12.92 2.76 29.06
C ALA A 432 12.21 3.88 28.28
N LEU A 433 12.36 3.90 26.95
CA LEU A 433 11.72 4.90 26.08
C LEU A 433 10.19 4.83 26.09
N LEU A 434 9.62 3.63 26.19
CA LEU A 434 8.18 3.43 26.29
C LEU A 434 7.61 3.97 27.62
N ARG A 435 8.35 3.85 28.72
CA ARG A 435 7.96 4.44 30.02
C ARG A 435 7.88 5.97 29.96
N GLU A 436 8.72 6.59 29.14
CA GLU A 436 8.71 8.04 28.88
C GLU A 436 7.66 8.46 27.82
N LYS A 437 6.81 7.55 27.33
CA LYS A 437 5.86 7.77 26.22
C LYS A 437 6.53 8.28 24.94
N ARG A 438 7.84 8.04 24.78
CA ARG A 438 8.60 8.35 23.57
C ARG A 438 8.46 7.21 22.58
N TYR A 439 7.32 7.17 21.90
CA TYR A 439 7.02 6.13 20.92
C TYR A 439 7.92 6.23 19.67
N GLY A 440 8.34 7.43 19.29
CA GLY A 440 9.29 7.66 18.20
C GLY A 440 10.67 7.09 18.51
N GLY A 441 11.17 6.18 17.65
CA GLY A 441 12.49 5.56 17.80
C GLY A 441 12.52 4.17 18.46
N THR A 442 11.39 3.68 18.96
CA THR A 442 11.30 2.31 19.53
C THR A 442 10.87 1.25 18.52
N MET A 443 10.40 1.65 17.34
CA MET A 443 9.84 0.75 16.32
C MET A 443 10.89 0.32 15.30
N ARG A 444 10.89 -0.96 14.93
CA ARG A 444 11.61 -1.45 13.75
C ARG A 444 10.77 -1.11 12.52
N LEU A 445 11.27 -0.14 11.78
CA LEU A 445 10.64 0.39 10.57
C LEU A 445 11.54 0.19 9.35
N GLY A 446 10.93 -0.22 8.24
CA GLY A 446 11.63 -0.36 6.97
C GLY A 446 12.36 -1.69 6.83
N GLU A 447 13.35 -1.72 5.94
CA GLU A 447 13.94 -2.96 5.47
C GLU A 447 15.07 -3.49 6.37
N TYR A 448 14.91 -4.73 6.87
CA TYR A 448 15.92 -5.45 7.65
C TYR A 448 16.34 -6.74 6.94
N ARG A 449 17.57 -7.19 7.24
CA ARG A 449 18.09 -8.47 6.73
C ARG A 449 17.48 -9.65 7.48
N CYS A 450 17.23 -10.73 6.76
CA CYS A 450 16.86 -12.01 7.32
C CYS A 450 17.66 -13.12 6.63
N GLN A 451 18.34 -13.94 7.42
CA GLN A 451 19.05 -15.12 6.97
C GLN A 451 18.15 -16.34 7.14
N LEU A 452 17.88 -17.01 6.03
CA LEU A 452 17.04 -18.20 5.97
C LEU A 452 17.84 -19.46 6.27
N LYS A 453 17.22 -20.39 6.99
CA LYS A 453 17.76 -21.73 7.23
C LYS A 453 17.45 -22.63 6.04
N ASP A 454 18.43 -23.46 5.66
CA ASP A 454 18.29 -24.40 4.56
C ASP A 454 17.17 -25.42 4.82
N SER A 455 16.63 -26.00 3.75
CA SER A 455 15.54 -27.00 3.80
C SER A 455 14.27 -26.50 4.51
N THR A 456 14.01 -25.19 4.49
CA THR A 456 12.76 -24.58 4.97
C THR A 456 11.77 -24.35 3.83
N ILE A 457 10.49 -24.17 4.14
CA ILE A 457 9.49 -23.71 3.14
C ILE A 457 9.91 -22.34 2.63
N SER A 458 10.31 -21.46 3.56
CA SER A 458 10.72 -20.09 3.28
C SER A 458 11.94 -20.03 2.35
N PHE A 459 13.01 -20.79 2.62
CA PHE A 459 14.20 -20.84 1.75
C PHE A 459 13.85 -21.28 0.32
N ARG A 460 13.01 -22.31 0.17
CA ARG A 460 12.55 -22.77 -1.15
C ARG A 460 11.70 -21.73 -1.88
N ALA A 461 10.84 -21.01 -1.16
CA ALA A 461 10.00 -19.97 -1.75
C ALA A 461 10.84 -18.82 -2.30
N TYR A 462 11.79 -18.31 -1.51
CA TYR A 462 12.66 -17.19 -1.90
C TYR A 462 13.75 -17.59 -2.89
N GLY A 463 14.29 -18.81 -2.79
CA GLY A 463 15.43 -19.25 -3.60
C GLY A 463 16.76 -18.56 -3.25
N ASN A 464 16.83 -17.84 -2.12
CA ASN A 464 18.02 -17.14 -1.66
C ASN A 464 18.15 -17.25 -0.14
N LYS A 465 19.38 -17.42 0.36
CA LYS A 465 19.70 -17.52 1.78
C LYS A 465 19.58 -16.20 2.53
N TYR A 466 19.89 -15.09 1.88
CA TYR A 466 19.87 -13.76 2.49
C TYR A 466 18.81 -12.91 1.81
N ILE A 467 17.77 -12.55 2.57
CA ILE A 467 16.65 -11.74 2.09
C ILE A 467 16.58 -10.43 2.87
N ARG A 468 15.77 -9.49 2.36
CA ARG A 468 15.53 -8.21 3.01
C ARG A 468 14.05 -7.88 2.96
N GLU A 469 13.46 -7.55 4.10
CA GLU A 469 12.00 -7.41 4.25
C GLU A 469 11.61 -6.24 5.14
N ARG A 470 10.40 -5.71 4.94
CA ARG A 470 9.93 -4.48 5.59
C ARG A 470 9.21 -4.77 6.90
N HIS A 471 9.58 -4.05 7.96
CA HIS A 471 9.03 -4.19 9.30
C HIS A 471 8.23 -2.97 9.72
N ARG A 472 7.23 -3.21 10.58
CA ARG A 472 6.45 -2.20 11.29
C ARG A 472 5.97 -2.72 12.64
N HIS A 473 6.91 -2.94 13.56
CA HIS A 473 6.57 -3.51 14.87
C HIS A 473 7.59 -3.14 15.95
N ARG A 474 7.22 -3.36 17.21
CA ARG A 474 8.08 -3.12 18.39
C ARG A 474 8.38 -4.39 19.19
N TYR A 475 7.47 -5.35 19.18
CA TYR A 475 7.53 -6.55 20.01
C TYR A 475 8.17 -7.70 19.23
N GLU A 476 9.05 -8.43 19.90
CA GLU A 476 9.88 -9.48 19.31
C GLU A 476 9.64 -10.83 20.00
N LEU A 477 10.03 -11.93 19.35
CA LEU A 477 10.12 -13.20 20.06
C LEU A 477 11.18 -13.10 21.17
N ASN A 478 10.78 -13.44 22.39
CA ASN A 478 11.70 -13.47 23.52
C ASN A 478 12.61 -14.70 23.43
N ASN A 479 13.87 -14.48 23.04
CA ASN A 479 14.84 -15.54 22.79
C ASN A 479 15.07 -16.48 23.99
N LYS A 480 14.71 -16.09 25.22
CA LYS A 480 14.71 -17.00 26.39
C LYS A 480 13.84 -18.25 26.17
N PHE A 481 12.77 -18.13 25.38
CA PHE A 481 11.84 -19.23 25.09
C PHE A 481 12.20 -19.97 23.79
N ARG A 482 13.07 -19.42 22.94
CA ARG A 482 13.39 -19.96 21.61
C ARG A 482 13.79 -21.44 21.65
N LYS A 483 14.76 -21.80 22.50
CA LYS A 483 15.22 -23.20 22.64
C LYS A 483 14.11 -24.15 23.09
N ILE A 484 13.18 -23.69 23.92
CA ILE A 484 12.05 -24.50 24.42
C ILE A 484 11.08 -24.77 23.27
N LEU A 485 10.76 -23.75 22.46
CA LEU A 485 9.88 -23.85 21.31
C LEU A 485 10.49 -24.75 20.21
N GLU A 486 11.78 -24.59 19.93
CA GLU A 486 12.50 -25.42 18.94
C GLU A 486 12.53 -26.89 19.34
N LYS A 487 12.80 -27.20 20.60
CA LYS A 487 12.77 -28.58 21.13
C LYS A 487 11.40 -29.24 20.98
N LYS A 488 10.32 -28.45 20.91
CA LYS A 488 8.95 -28.93 20.74
C LYS A 488 8.51 -28.97 19.27
N GLY A 489 9.39 -28.65 18.33
CA GLY A 489 9.16 -28.81 16.89
C GLY A 489 8.84 -27.53 16.13
N LEU A 490 8.84 -26.36 16.78
CA LEU A 490 8.73 -25.08 16.07
C LEU A 490 10.04 -24.80 15.33
N LYS A 491 10.02 -24.66 14.01
CA LYS A 491 11.22 -24.39 13.24
C LYS A 491 11.43 -22.89 13.11
N ILE A 492 12.54 -22.39 13.64
CA ILE A 492 13.00 -21.03 13.37
C ILE A 492 13.67 -21.03 11.99
N SER A 493 12.96 -20.52 10.98
CA SER A 493 13.37 -20.59 9.57
C SER A 493 14.06 -19.33 9.07
N GLY A 494 13.95 -18.20 9.77
CA GLY A 494 14.60 -16.95 9.42
C GLY A 494 15.00 -16.15 10.66
N ILE A 495 16.22 -15.61 10.66
CA ILE A 495 16.79 -14.82 11.77
C ILE A 495 17.47 -13.58 11.22
N ASN A 496 17.36 -12.46 11.91
CA ASN A 496 18.18 -11.28 11.66
C ASN A 496 19.62 -11.54 12.13
N PRO A 497 20.62 -11.59 11.23
CA PRO A 497 21.98 -11.94 11.62
C PRO A 497 22.67 -10.87 12.49
N GLU A 498 22.19 -9.62 12.47
CA GLU A 498 22.81 -8.50 13.19
C GLU A 498 22.29 -8.38 14.63
N ARG A 499 21.04 -8.80 14.88
CA ARG A 499 20.35 -8.60 16.16
C ARG A 499 19.87 -9.89 16.82
N ASP A 500 20.09 -11.05 16.20
CA ASP A 500 19.58 -12.37 16.62
C ASP A 500 18.06 -12.38 16.86
N LEU A 501 17.31 -11.61 16.05
CA LEU A 501 15.85 -11.54 16.14
C LEU A 501 15.23 -12.60 15.24
N VAL A 502 14.21 -13.31 15.75
CA VAL A 502 13.48 -14.28 14.94
C VAL A 502 12.58 -13.53 13.96
N GLU A 503 12.74 -13.82 12.67
CA GLU A 503 12.00 -13.15 11.59
C GLU A 503 10.96 -14.05 10.95
N ILE A 504 11.19 -15.37 10.93
CA ILE A 504 10.27 -16.35 10.36
C ILE A 504 10.23 -17.59 11.23
N ILE A 505 9.01 -18.06 11.49
CA ILE A 505 8.74 -19.39 12.06
C ILE A 505 7.95 -20.22 11.06
N GLU A 506 8.16 -21.53 11.10
CA GLU A 506 7.36 -22.48 10.35
C GLU A 506 7.18 -23.80 11.11
N LEU A 507 6.19 -24.59 10.70
CA LEU A 507 6.14 -26.00 11.06
C LEU A 507 6.78 -26.83 9.93
N PRO A 508 7.48 -27.93 10.27
CA PRO A 508 7.97 -28.88 9.28
C PRO A 508 6.84 -29.32 8.33
N LYS A 509 7.17 -29.46 7.03
CA LYS A 509 6.18 -29.79 5.98
C LYS A 509 5.49 -31.13 6.23
N GLU A 510 6.19 -32.02 6.91
CA GLU A 510 5.72 -33.35 7.32
C GLU A 510 4.59 -33.25 8.37
N ILE A 511 4.61 -32.19 9.18
CA ILE A 511 3.59 -31.93 10.21
C ILE A 511 2.42 -31.15 9.62
N HIS A 512 2.69 -30.13 8.82
CA HIS A 512 1.68 -29.23 8.27
C HIS A 512 2.03 -28.82 6.83
N PRO A 513 1.09 -28.88 5.87
CA PRO A 513 1.40 -28.64 4.45
C PRO A 513 2.00 -27.27 4.19
N PHE A 514 1.49 -26.24 4.86
CA PHE A 514 2.05 -24.89 4.86
C PHE A 514 1.65 -24.16 6.16
N PHE A 515 2.57 -24.00 7.10
CA PHE A 515 2.38 -23.15 8.28
C PHE A 515 3.61 -22.26 8.36
N VAL A 516 3.50 -21.04 7.85
CA VAL A 516 4.59 -20.07 7.82
C VAL A 516 4.08 -18.78 8.44
N ALA A 517 4.89 -18.17 9.30
CA ALA A 517 4.57 -16.85 9.83
C ALA A 517 5.81 -15.98 9.89
N THR A 518 5.66 -14.71 9.52
CA THR A 518 6.76 -13.74 9.40
C THR A 518 6.54 -12.57 10.34
N GLN A 519 7.63 -12.02 10.87
CA GLN A 519 7.59 -10.80 11.68
C GLN A 519 7.50 -9.54 10.79
N PHE A 520 8.01 -9.62 9.56
CA PHE A 520 7.89 -8.58 8.54
C PHE A 520 6.56 -8.65 7.78
N HIS A 521 6.35 -7.65 6.92
CA HIS A 521 5.21 -7.44 6.04
C HIS A 521 5.58 -7.72 4.57
N PRO A 522 5.58 -8.99 4.12
CA PRO A 522 5.90 -9.35 2.74
C PRO A 522 4.96 -8.73 1.70
N GLU A 523 3.74 -8.37 2.11
CA GLU A 523 2.71 -7.76 1.27
C GLU A 523 3.16 -6.43 0.66
N PHE A 524 3.97 -5.64 1.37
CA PHE A 524 4.47 -4.34 0.87
C PHE A 524 5.41 -4.47 -0.33
N LYS A 525 6.06 -5.62 -0.48
CA LYS A 525 6.98 -5.91 -1.59
C LYS A 525 6.32 -6.69 -2.74
N SER A 526 5.04 -7.03 -2.62
CA SER A 526 4.32 -7.73 -3.69
C SER A 526 4.03 -6.79 -4.86
N ARG A 527 4.25 -7.27 -6.09
CA ARG A 527 3.99 -6.54 -7.34
C ARG A 527 3.13 -7.40 -8.27
N PRO A 528 2.30 -6.80 -9.14
CA PRO A 528 1.38 -7.55 -9.99
C PRO A 528 2.08 -8.45 -11.01
N LEU A 529 3.23 -8.03 -11.54
CA LEU A 529 4.06 -8.85 -12.43
C LEU A 529 5.12 -9.68 -11.70
N ASN A 530 5.41 -9.34 -10.44
CA ASN A 530 6.37 -10.05 -9.59
C ASN A 530 5.76 -10.30 -8.20
N PRO A 531 4.85 -11.29 -8.07
CA PRO A 531 4.19 -11.56 -6.81
C PRO A 531 5.19 -12.03 -5.75
N HIS A 532 4.97 -11.59 -4.51
CA HIS A 532 5.88 -11.91 -3.42
C HIS A 532 6.04 -13.44 -3.21
N PRO A 533 7.28 -13.96 -3.03
CA PRO A 533 7.56 -15.39 -2.94
C PRO A 533 6.72 -16.16 -1.93
N LEU A 534 6.55 -15.63 -0.70
CA LEU A 534 5.74 -16.30 0.33
C LEU A 534 4.25 -16.39 -0.03
N PHE A 535 3.69 -15.36 -0.68
CA PHE A 535 2.31 -15.40 -1.15
C PHE A 535 2.17 -16.39 -2.31
N ARG A 536 3.16 -16.49 -3.21
CA ARG A 536 3.17 -17.53 -4.25
C ARG A 536 3.19 -18.94 -3.66
N GLU A 537 4.03 -19.19 -2.66
CA GLU A 537 4.13 -20.53 -2.05
C GLU A 537 2.90 -20.87 -1.19
N PHE A 538 2.31 -19.86 -0.53
CA PHE A 538 1.03 -19.99 0.18
C PHE A 538 -0.09 -20.39 -0.78
N ILE A 539 -0.33 -19.60 -1.84
CA ILE A 539 -1.39 -19.89 -2.83
C ILE A 539 -1.16 -21.24 -3.50
N LYS A 540 0.09 -21.60 -3.83
CA LYS A 540 0.43 -22.92 -4.37
C LYS A 540 0.03 -24.04 -3.41
N SER A 541 0.31 -23.88 -2.12
CA SER A 541 -0.09 -24.84 -1.08
C SER A 541 -1.61 -24.94 -0.95
N CYS A 542 -2.33 -23.83 -1.01
CA CYS A 542 -3.80 -23.80 -1.03
C CYS A 542 -4.38 -24.61 -2.20
N LEU A 543 -3.77 -24.49 -3.39
CA LEU A 543 -4.19 -25.23 -4.59
C LEU A 543 -3.84 -26.73 -4.53
N ALA A 544 -2.78 -27.10 -3.82
CA ALA A 544 -2.35 -28.49 -3.69
C ALA A 544 -3.14 -29.27 -2.62
N ASN A 545 -3.48 -28.63 -1.50
CA ASN A 545 -4.11 -29.27 -0.34
C ASN A 545 -5.48 -29.92 -0.66
N LYS A 546 -6.16 -29.46 -1.73
CA LYS A 546 -7.45 -30.00 -2.17
C LYS A 546 -7.38 -30.98 -3.35
N LYS A 547 -6.19 -31.39 -3.79
CA LYS A 547 -6.04 -32.57 -4.65
C LYS A 547 -5.94 -33.88 -3.85
N GLN A 548 -5.90 -33.81 -2.52
CA GLN A 548 -5.74 -34.95 -1.60
C GLN A 548 -7.02 -35.35 -0.84
N ILE A 549 -8.15 -34.69 -1.13
CA ILE A 549 -9.50 -35.06 -0.70
C ILE A 549 -10.30 -35.28 -1.98
#